data_AF-A0AB36ZQ67-F1
#
_entry.id   AF-A0AB36ZQ67-F1
#
_cell.length_a   1.000
_cell.length_b   1.000
_cell.length_c   1.000
_cell.angle_alpha   90.00
_cell.angle_beta   90.00
_cell.angle_gamma   90.00
#
_symmetry.space_group_name_H-M   'P 1'
#
loop_
_entity.id
_entity.type
_entity.pdbx_description
1 polymer ?
#
loop_
_entity_poly.entity_id
_entity_poly.type
_entity_poly.pdbx_seq_one_letter_code
_entity_poly.pdbx_strand_id
1 'polypeptide(L)'
;MNSATIGLIGVIIGAVTSLVASVVVPWIRDELDRRRSTRERTAAERRQWLMAALSALVEYRQASGSRAAAAADPGAPGAAQARFSNALNELTVRLTPDEQPILDVLMAIFAMVQQPRRGIENMVGEAMSVLTLWARGDVETSAVIREVEQRAGVTFSEDRRGVTPTASPSTS
;
A
#
# COMPACT_ATOMS: atom_id res chain seq x y z
N MET A 1 34.13 2.58 58.70
CA MET A 1 32.82 2.26 58.07
C MET A 1 32.71 0.75 57.96
N ASN A 2 31.78 0.14 58.69
CA ASN A 2 31.70 -1.31 58.86
C ASN A 2 31.02 -1.97 57.64
N SER A 3 31.49 -3.15 57.26
CA SER A 3 31.02 -3.94 56.10
C SER A 3 29.49 -4.18 56.08
N ALA A 4 28.85 -4.13 57.25
CA ALA A 4 27.40 -4.20 57.39
C ALA A 4 26.64 -3.02 56.73
N THR A 5 27.21 -1.82 56.77
CA THR A 5 26.60 -0.62 56.15
C THR A 5 26.66 -0.69 54.63
N ILE A 6 27.71 -1.28 54.07
CA ILE A 6 27.89 -1.46 52.62
C ILE A 6 26.89 -2.51 52.08
N GLY A 7 26.66 -3.60 52.83
CA GLY A 7 25.65 -4.60 52.46
C GLY A 7 24.22 -4.07 52.50
N LEU A 8 23.88 -3.25 53.50
CA LEU A 8 22.55 -2.65 53.62
C LEU A 8 22.27 -1.62 52.51
N ILE A 9 23.26 -0.82 52.14
CA ILE A 9 23.16 0.14 51.02
C ILE A 9 22.97 -0.61 49.68
N GLY A 10 23.68 -1.72 49.47
CA GLY A 10 23.51 -2.54 48.27
C GLY A 10 22.10 -3.13 48.12
N VAL A 11 21.50 -3.61 49.22
CA VAL A 11 20.12 -4.14 49.24
C VAL A 11 19.09 -3.05 48.98
N ILE A 12 19.27 -1.87 49.58
CA ILE A 12 18.38 -0.72 49.35
C ILE A 12 18.44 -0.27 47.89
N ILE A 13 19.64 -0.15 47.31
CA ILE A 13 19.79 0.22 45.89
C ILE A 13 19.16 -0.86 45.00
N GLY A 14 19.40 -2.15 45.25
CA GLY A 14 18.80 -3.23 44.46
C GLY A 14 17.26 -3.26 44.52
N ALA A 15 16.70 -3.00 45.70
CA ALA A 15 15.25 -2.92 45.90
C ALA A 15 14.64 -1.71 45.19
N VAL A 16 15.27 -0.54 45.29
CA VAL A 16 14.83 0.68 44.59
C VAL A 16 14.91 0.50 43.08
N THR A 17 15.99 -0.09 42.56
CA THR A 17 16.16 -0.32 41.12
C THR A 17 15.12 -1.31 40.57
N SER A 18 14.79 -2.36 41.33
CA SER A 18 13.75 -3.32 40.96
C SER A 18 12.35 -2.71 40.97
N LEU A 19 12.07 -1.80 41.91
CA LEU A 19 10.80 -1.08 42.00
C LEU A 19 10.64 -0.07 40.85
N VAL A 20 11.72 0.62 40.46
CA VAL A 20 11.71 1.53 39.30
C VAL A 20 11.57 0.74 38.00
N ALA A 21 12.26 -0.39 37.87
CA ALA A 21 12.15 -1.26 36.69
C ALA A 21 10.73 -1.81 36.52
N SER A 22 10.04 -2.21 37.59
CA SER A 22 8.68 -2.76 37.49
C SER A 22 7.63 -1.73 37.09
N VAL A 23 7.87 -0.44 37.29
CA VAL A 23 6.94 0.65 36.93
C VAL A 23 7.27 1.25 35.55
N VAL A 24 8.56 1.37 35.20
CA VAL A 24 8.99 1.98 33.93
C VAL A 24 8.86 1.01 32.75
N VAL A 25 9.11 -0.29 32.97
CA VAL A 25 9.03 -1.31 31.90
C VAL A 25 7.61 -1.43 31.31
N PRO A 26 6.52 -1.49 32.10
CA PRO A 26 5.16 -1.48 31.55
C PRO A 26 4.85 -0.25 30.71
N TRP A 27 5.32 0.94 31.10
CA TRP A 27 5.05 2.19 30.39
C TRP A 27 5.76 2.26 29.03
N ILE A 28 7.02 1.79 28.96
CA ILE A 28 7.76 1.68 27.70
C ILE A 28 7.14 0.61 26.80
N ARG A 29 6.70 -0.52 27.36
CA ARG A 29 6.07 -1.61 26.62
C ARG A 29 4.70 -1.19 26.06
N ASP A 30 3.88 -0.49 26.86
CA ASP A 30 2.59 0.07 26.45
C ASP A 30 2.74 1.13 25.36
N GLU A 31 3.75 1.98 25.42
CA GLU A 31 4.00 2.99 24.38
C GLU A 31 4.44 2.35 23.06
N LEU A 32 5.27 1.30 23.11
CA LEU A 32 5.67 0.52 21.94
C LEU A 32 4.48 -0.26 21.35
N ASP A 33 3.65 -0.89 22.18
CA ASP A 33 2.47 -1.64 21.74
C ASP A 33 1.37 -0.71 21.20
N ARG A 34 1.18 0.49 21.76
CA ARG A 34 0.30 1.52 21.17
C ARG A 34 0.79 2.00 19.81
N ARG A 35 2.10 2.18 19.65
CA ARG A 35 2.68 2.56 18.35
C ARG A 35 2.58 1.44 17.32
N ARG A 36 2.71 0.18 17.75
CA ARG A 36 2.56 -0.98 16.86
C ARG A 36 1.12 -1.16 16.40
N SER A 37 0.17 -1.10 17.34
CA SER A 37 -1.26 -1.21 17.04
C SER A 37 -1.81 -0.06 16.19
N THR A 38 -1.32 1.17 16.38
CA THR A 38 -1.70 2.31 15.51
C THR A 38 -1.16 2.15 14.09
N ARG A 39 0.07 1.65 13.93
CA ARG A 39 0.63 1.29 12.61
C ARG A 39 -0.12 0.15 11.95
N GLU A 40 -0.48 -0.89 12.71
CA GLU A 40 -1.23 -2.03 12.19
C GLU A 40 -2.65 -1.65 11.76
N ARG A 41 -3.31 -0.77 12.52
CA ARG A 41 -4.64 -0.24 12.18
C ARG A 41 -4.60 0.63 10.93
N THR A 42 -3.67 1.57 10.85
CA THR A 42 -3.50 2.40 9.66
C THR A 42 -3.13 1.56 8.43
N ALA A 43 -2.27 0.54 8.58
CA ALA A 43 -1.96 -0.40 7.50
C ALA A 43 -3.17 -1.27 7.10
N ALA A 44 -4.03 -1.66 8.05
CA ALA A 44 -5.26 -2.41 7.76
C ALA A 44 -6.29 -1.55 7.01
N GLU A 45 -6.48 -0.30 7.45
CA GLU A 45 -7.35 0.67 6.79
C GLU A 45 -6.85 0.96 5.36
N ARG A 46 -5.55 1.25 5.19
CA ARG A 46 -4.92 1.43 3.86
C ARG A 46 -5.14 0.24 2.94
N ARG A 47 -4.95 -0.98 3.45
CA ARG A 47 -5.24 -2.23 2.71
C ARG A 47 -6.68 -2.28 2.25
N GLN A 48 -7.63 -1.94 3.12
CA GLN A 48 -9.05 -2.00 2.82
C GLN A 48 -9.43 -1.03 1.70
N TRP A 49 -8.93 0.21 1.76
CA TRP A 49 -9.19 1.21 0.72
C TRP A 49 -8.58 0.82 -0.63
N LEU A 50 -7.35 0.30 -0.62
CA LEU A 50 -6.71 -0.15 -1.86
C LEU A 50 -7.42 -1.38 -2.45
N MET A 51 -7.84 -2.35 -1.62
CA MET A 51 -8.59 -3.51 -2.10
C MET A 51 -9.95 -3.12 -2.69
N ALA A 52 -10.61 -2.09 -2.14
CA ALA A 52 -11.83 -1.54 -2.72
C ALA A 52 -11.59 -0.87 -4.08
N ALA A 53 -10.50 -0.13 -4.24
CA ALA A 53 -10.13 0.47 -5.53
C ALA A 53 -9.76 -0.60 -6.56
N LEU A 54 -8.99 -1.62 -6.17
CA LEU A 54 -8.62 -2.74 -7.04
C LEU A 54 -9.83 -3.60 -7.44
N SER A 55 -10.77 -3.86 -6.51
CA SER A 55 -11.97 -4.63 -6.82
C SER A 55 -12.86 -3.89 -7.82
N ALA A 56 -13.06 -2.58 -7.61
CA ALA A 56 -13.81 -1.73 -8.54
C ALA A 56 -13.13 -1.66 -9.93
N LEU A 57 -11.81 -1.64 -9.97
CA LEU A 57 -11.05 -1.68 -11.22
C LEU A 57 -11.22 -3.02 -11.96
N VAL A 58 -11.17 -4.15 -11.24
CA VAL A 58 -11.41 -5.48 -11.83
C VAL A 58 -12.84 -5.59 -12.34
N GLU A 59 -13.81 -5.10 -11.59
CA GLU A 59 -15.22 -5.06 -12.00
C GLU A 59 -15.40 -4.22 -13.28
N TYR A 60 -14.76 -3.05 -13.34
CA TYR A 60 -14.73 -2.22 -14.55
C TYR A 60 -14.12 -2.95 -15.74
N ARG A 61 -12.99 -3.63 -15.55
CA ARG A 61 -12.36 -4.44 -16.61
C ARG A 61 -13.28 -5.55 -17.11
N GLN A 62 -13.97 -6.25 -16.21
CA GLN A 62 -14.89 -7.34 -16.57
C GLN A 62 -16.13 -6.82 -17.31
N ALA A 63 -16.70 -5.70 -16.85
CA ALA A 63 -17.84 -5.03 -17.48
C ALA A 63 -17.47 -4.50 -18.88
N SER A 64 -16.24 -4.00 -19.05
CA SER A 64 -15.77 -3.41 -20.32
C SER A 64 -15.26 -4.46 -21.32
N GLY A 65 -14.69 -5.56 -20.85
CA GLY A 65 -14.06 -6.58 -21.68
C GLY A 65 -14.99 -7.67 -22.19
N SER A 66 -16.13 -7.91 -21.54
CA SER A 66 -17.04 -8.98 -21.94
C SER A 66 -18.14 -8.47 -22.88
N ARG A 67 -18.04 -8.85 -24.16
CA ARG A 67 -19.09 -8.63 -25.18
C ARG A 67 -20.45 -9.20 -24.74
N ALA A 68 -20.44 -10.21 -23.87
CA ALA A 68 -21.64 -10.78 -23.23
C ALA A 68 -22.24 -9.88 -22.13
N ALA A 69 -21.44 -9.19 -21.30
CA ALA A 69 -21.99 -8.27 -20.29
C ALA A 69 -22.52 -6.99 -20.94
N ALA A 70 -21.86 -6.49 -21.99
CA ALA A 70 -22.34 -5.33 -22.75
C ALA A 70 -23.68 -5.58 -23.46
N ALA A 71 -23.96 -6.84 -23.84
CA ALA A 71 -25.24 -7.25 -24.41
C ALA A 71 -26.34 -7.45 -23.36
N ALA A 72 -25.96 -7.83 -22.13
CA ALA A 72 -26.89 -8.05 -21.02
C ALA A 72 -27.28 -6.74 -20.31
N ASP A 73 -26.34 -5.78 -20.18
CA ASP A 73 -26.58 -4.49 -19.56
C ASP A 73 -25.68 -3.39 -20.20
N PRO A 74 -26.25 -2.55 -21.10
CA PRO A 74 -25.52 -1.44 -21.73
C PRO A 74 -25.04 -0.37 -20.76
N GLY A 75 -25.62 -0.28 -19.54
CA GLY A 75 -25.27 0.70 -18.52
C GLY A 75 -24.16 0.22 -17.56
N ALA A 76 -23.86 -1.08 -17.55
CA ALA A 76 -22.87 -1.69 -16.66
C ALA A 76 -21.46 -1.05 -16.71
N PRO A 77 -20.87 -0.73 -17.88
CA PRO A 77 -19.53 -0.12 -17.92
C PRO A 77 -19.51 1.28 -17.30
N GLY A 78 -20.56 2.08 -17.51
CA GLY A 78 -20.68 3.42 -16.93
C GLY A 78 -20.87 3.37 -15.40
N ALA A 79 -21.69 2.45 -14.91
CA ALA A 79 -21.88 2.22 -13.47
C ALA A 79 -20.58 1.74 -12.80
N ALA A 80 -19.86 0.81 -13.42
CA ALA A 80 -18.57 0.32 -12.91
C ALA A 80 -17.49 1.41 -12.90
N GLN A 81 -17.45 2.26 -13.95
CA GLN A 81 -16.58 3.43 -13.98
C GLN A 81 -16.89 4.41 -12.84
N ALA A 82 -18.16 4.69 -12.57
CA ALA A 82 -18.56 5.58 -11.48
C ALA A 82 -18.15 5.03 -10.10
N ARG A 83 -18.29 3.71 -9.88
CA ARG A 83 -17.82 3.06 -8.65
C ARG A 83 -16.31 3.16 -8.49
N PHE A 84 -15.56 2.92 -9.56
CA PHE A 84 -14.12 3.07 -9.55
C PHE A 84 -13.68 4.52 -9.27
N SER A 85 -14.31 5.50 -9.91
CA SER A 85 -14.04 6.93 -9.65
C SER A 85 -14.36 7.31 -8.20
N ASN A 86 -15.44 6.80 -7.61
CA ASN A 86 -15.76 7.02 -6.20
C ASN A 86 -14.71 6.39 -5.27
N ALA A 87 -14.29 5.16 -5.55
CA ALA A 87 -13.24 4.49 -4.79
C ALA A 87 -11.89 5.24 -4.88
N LEU A 88 -11.55 5.78 -6.06
CA LEU A 88 -10.35 6.62 -6.22
C LEU A 88 -10.45 7.95 -5.47
N ASN A 89 -11.61 8.61 -5.49
CA ASN A 89 -11.81 9.84 -4.73
C ASN A 89 -11.69 9.58 -3.22
N GLU A 90 -12.30 8.51 -2.71
CA GLU A 90 -12.18 8.13 -1.31
C GLU A 90 -10.73 7.80 -0.93
N LEU A 91 -10.02 7.08 -1.81
CA LEU A 91 -8.61 6.78 -1.64
C LEU A 91 -7.75 8.06 -1.63
N THR A 92 -7.99 9.00 -2.55
CA THR A 92 -7.26 10.27 -2.66
C THR A 92 -7.44 11.15 -1.43
N VAL A 93 -8.64 11.18 -0.85
CA VAL A 93 -8.93 11.98 0.35
C VAL A 93 -8.25 11.38 1.61
N ARG A 94 -8.02 10.07 1.62
CA ARG A 94 -7.49 9.36 2.80
C ARG A 94 -5.99 9.05 2.73
N LEU A 95 -5.40 9.09 1.53
CA LEU A 95 -3.96 8.93 1.37
C LEU A 95 -3.22 10.18 1.85
N THR A 96 -2.09 9.94 2.49
CA THR A 96 -1.15 11.00 2.83
C THR A 96 -0.36 11.44 1.58
N PRO A 97 0.19 12.67 1.54
CA PRO A 97 0.99 13.13 0.39
C PRO A 97 2.16 12.20 0.03
N ASP A 98 2.71 11.50 1.03
CA ASP A 98 3.78 10.52 0.85
C ASP A 98 3.35 9.28 0.05
N GLU A 99 2.03 9.04 -0.05
CA GLU A 99 1.42 7.89 -0.73
C GLU A 99 0.90 8.22 -2.14
N GLN A 100 1.21 9.41 -2.65
CA GLN A 100 0.98 9.81 -4.04
C GLN A 100 1.45 8.76 -5.08
N PRO A 101 2.61 8.07 -4.92
CA PRO A 101 3.04 7.04 -5.86
C PRO A 101 2.02 5.91 -6.07
N ILE A 102 1.17 5.63 -5.07
CA ILE A 102 0.15 4.58 -5.15
C ILE A 102 -0.99 5.00 -6.08
N LEU A 103 -1.40 6.27 -6.00
CA LEU A 103 -2.40 6.86 -6.89
C LEU A 103 -1.89 6.91 -8.32
N ASP A 104 -0.63 7.30 -8.51
CA ASP A 104 0.00 7.39 -9.82
C ASP A 104 -0.03 6.02 -10.54
N VAL A 105 0.28 4.93 -9.82
CA VAL A 105 0.19 3.56 -10.34
C VAL A 105 -1.25 3.14 -10.62
N LEU A 106 -2.20 3.41 -9.71
CA LEU A 106 -3.61 3.06 -9.93
C LEU A 106 -4.20 3.76 -11.15
N MET A 107 -3.88 5.04 -11.33
CA MET A 107 -4.29 5.82 -12.50
C MET A 107 -3.64 5.30 -13.79
N ALA A 108 -2.37 4.90 -13.73
CA ALA A 108 -1.71 4.27 -14.85
C ALA A 108 -2.37 2.95 -15.26
N ILE A 109 -2.71 2.09 -14.29
CA ILE A 109 -3.43 0.84 -14.55
C ILE A 109 -4.80 1.14 -15.16
N PHE A 110 -5.52 2.13 -14.64
CA PHE A 110 -6.82 2.51 -15.17
C PHE A 110 -6.74 2.99 -16.63
N ALA A 111 -5.74 3.82 -16.96
CA ALA A 111 -5.49 4.26 -18.33
C ALA A 111 -5.15 3.08 -19.26
N MET A 112 -4.33 2.13 -18.79
CA MET A 112 -3.99 0.90 -19.50
C MET A 112 -5.23 0.00 -19.75
N VAL A 113 -6.15 -0.07 -18.80
CA VAL A 113 -7.41 -0.84 -18.93
C VAL A 113 -8.38 -0.17 -19.91
N GLN A 114 -8.45 1.17 -19.94
CA GLN A 114 -9.30 1.90 -20.88
C GLN A 114 -8.84 1.79 -22.34
N GLN A 115 -7.53 1.72 -22.56
CA GLN A 115 -6.93 1.57 -23.90
C GLN A 115 -6.19 0.23 -24.02
N PRO A 116 -6.91 -0.90 -24.06
CA PRO A 116 -6.27 -2.20 -24.13
C PRO A 116 -5.48 -2.34 -25.43
N ARG A 117 -4.16 -2.49 -25.31
CA ARG A 117 -3.22 -2.83 -26.41
C ARG A 117 -2.65 -4.21 -26.15
N ARG A 118 -2.21 -4.90 -27.20
CA ARG A 118 -1.54 -6.21 -27.05
C ARG A 118 -0.34 -6.10 -26.10
N GLY A 119 -0.25 -7.00 -25.13
CA GLY A 119 0.82 -7.05 -24.13
C GLY A 119 0.57 -6.29 -22.84
N ILE A 120 -0.48 -5.45 -22.77
CA ILE A 120 -0.80 -4.67 -21.56
C ILE A 120 -1.31 -5.55 -20.40
N GLU A 121 -1.88 -6.73 -20.68
CA GLU A 121 -2.48 -7.58 -19.66
C GLU A 121 -1.46 -8.05 -18.61
N ASN A 122 -0.25 -8.42 -19.05
CA ASN A 122 0.84 -8.77 -18.14
C ASN A 122 1.32 -7.54 -17.36
N MET A 123 1.43 -6.37 -18.01
CA MET A 123 1.85 -5.13 -17.35
C MET A 123 0.87 -4.74 -16.22
N VAL A 124 -0.43 -4.82 -16.49
CA VAL A 124 -1.49 -4.56 -15.51
C VAL A 124 -1.43 -5.58 -14.37
N GLY A 125 -1.25 -6.87 -14.68
CA GLY A 125 -1.12 -7.92 -13.66
C GLY A 125 0.06 -7.69 -12.72
N GLU A 126 1.24 -7.37 -13.26
CA GLU A 126 2.45 -7.09 -12.47
C GLU A 126 2.31 -5.81 -11.64
N ALA A 127 1.71 -4.75 -12.20
CA ALA A 127 1.45 -3.51 -11.46
C ALA A 127 0.48 -3.74 -10.29
N MET A 128 -0.60 -4.52 -10.48
CA MET A 128 -1.51 -4.91 -9.39
C MET A 128 -0.82 -5.78 -8.33
N SER A 129 0.11 -6.65 -8.75
CA SER A 129 0.92 -7.46 -7.83
C SER A 129 1.78 -6.59 -6.92
N VAL A 130 2.47 -5.59 -7.46
CA VAL A 130 3.26 -4.64 -6.67
C VAL A 130 2.39 -3.84 -5.69
N LEU A 131 1.21 -3.37 -6.11
CA LEU A 131 0.26 -2.70 -5.20
C LEU A 131 -0.20 -3.62 -4.06
N THR A 132 -0.36 -4.91 -4.33
CA THR A 132 -0.71 -5.91 -3.31
C THR A 132 0.44 -6.12 -2.32
N LEU A 133 1.68 -6.18 -2.80
CA LEU A 133 2.88 -6.29 -1.95
C LEU A 133 3.07 -5.04 -1.08
N TRP A 134 2.88 -3.85 -1.65
CA TRP A 134 2.85 -2.59 -0.89
C TRP A 134 1.78 -2.62 0.20
N ALA A 135 0.56 -3.06 -0.14
CA ALA A 135 -0.53 -3.13 0.81
C ALA A 135 -0.21 -4.10 1.97
N ARG A 136 0.54 -5.19 1.72
CA ARG A 136 1.02 -6.10 2.78
C ARG A 136 2.13 -5.48 3.64
N GLY A 137 2.77 -4.42 3.18
CA GLY A 137 3.96 -3.83 3.81
C GLY A 137 5.28 -4.45 3.35
N ASP A 138 5.25 -5.27 2.29
CA ASP A 138 6.46 -5.91 1.73
C ASP A 138 7.26 -4.94 0.84
N VAL A 139 6.62 -3.88 0.36
CA VAL A 139 7.24 -2.84 -0.48
C VAL A 139 6.98 -1.47 0.14
N GLU A 140 8.04 -0.70 0.33
CA GLU A 140 7.97 0.68 0.79
C GLU A 140 7.33 1.58 -0.28
N THR A 141 6.52 2.55 0.13
CA THR A 141 5.83 3.48 -0.78
C THR A 141 6.77 4.18 -1.76
N SER A 142 7.97 4.55 -1.31
CA SER A 142 9.00 5.19 -2.14
C SER A 142 9.60 4.27 -3.21
N ALA A 143 9.46 2.95 -3.05
CA ALA A 143 9.95 1.94 -3.98
C ALA A 143 8.88 1.47 -4.98
N VAL A 144 7.59 1.76 -4.74
CA VAL A 144 6.47 1.23 -5.53
C VAL A 144 6.61 1.53 -7.03
N ILE A 145 6.91 2.77 -7.40
CA ILE A 145 7.05 3.16 -8.82
C ILE A 145 8.16 2.34 -9.49
N ARG A 146 9.35 2.30 -8.87
CA ARG A 146 10.49 1.54 -9.38
C ARG A 146 10.19 0.05 -9.51
N GLU A 147 9.51 -0.54 -8.53
CA GLU A 147 9.11 -1.96 -8.58
C GLU A 147 8.11 -2.23 -9.71
N VAL A 148 7.14 -1.32 -9.93
CA VAL A 148 6.22 -1.43 -11.07
C VAL A 148 6.97 -1.31 -12.38
N GLU A 149 7.87 -0.35 -12.53
CA GLU A 149 8.66 -0.18 -13.76
C GLU A 149 9.47 -1.43 -14.10
N GLN A 150 10.15 -2.02 -13.10
CA GLN A 150 10.96 -3.21 -13.28
C GLN A 150 10.14 -4.46 -13.59
N ARG A 151 9.03 -4.68 -12.89
CA ARG A 151 8.23 -5.92 -13.04
C ARG A 151 7.25 -5.87 -14.19
N ALA A 152 6.57 -4.74 -14.35
CA ALA A 152 5.60 -4.55 -15.42
C ALA A 152 6.27 -4.15 -16.76
N GLY A 153 7.57 -3.82 -16.76
CA GLY A 153 8.29 -3.42 -17.97
C GLY A 153 7.74 -2.13 -18.56
N VAL A 154 7.45 -1.17 -17.69
CA VAL A 154 6.89 0.14 -18.05
C VAL A 154 7.76 1.25 -17.52
N THR A 155 7.63 2.45 -18.10
CA THR A 155 8.31 3.65 -17.63
C THR A 155 7.29 4.74 -17.41
N PHE A 156 7.29 5.32 -16.22
CA PHE A 156 6.44 6.47 -15.91
C PHE A 156 7.07 7.73 -16.52
N SER A 157 6.23 8.63 -17.04
CA SER A 157 6.67 9.96 -17.44
C SER A 157 7.15 10.77 -16.22
N GLU A 158 7.94 11.81 -16.44
CA GLU A 158 8.42 12.68 -15.34
C GLU A 158 7.28 13.28 -14.51
N ASP A 159 6.15 13.59 -15.15
CA ASP A 159 4.94 14.10 -14.49
C ASP A 159 4.06 13.00 -13.89
N ARG A 160 4.46 11.72 -14.02
CA ARG A 160 3.78 10.50 -13.53
C ARG A 160 2.33 10.32 -14.01
N ARG A 161 1.94 11.04 -15.06
CA ARG A 161 0.59 10.97 -15.65
C ARG A 161 0.53 10.06 -16.87
N GLY A 162 1.68 9.72 -17.45
CA GLY A 162 1.82 8.84 -18.59
C GLY A 162 2.62 7.60 -18.24
N VAL A 163 2.29 6.50 -18.91
CA VAL A 163 3.05 5.25 -18.84
C VAL A 163 3.30 4.74 -20.24
N THR A 164 4.56 4.45 -20.54
CA THR A 164 4.97 3.84 -21.80
C THR A 164 5.59 2.47 -21.54
N PRO A 165 5.33 1.47 -22.39
CA PRO A 165 6.07 0.22 -22.33
C PRO A 165 7.57 0.53 -22.51
N THR A 166 8.40 -0.02 -21.63
CA THR A 166 9.85 0.05 -21.83
C THR A 166 10.14 -0.78 -23.07
N ALA A 167 10.55 -0.12 -24.16
CA ALA A 167 10.88 -0.81 -25.41
C ALA A 167 11.86 -1.94 -25.07
N SER A 168 11.47 -3.19 -25.35
CA SER A 168 12.45 -4.28 -25.35
C SER A 168 13.59 -3.84 -26.26
N PRO A 169 14.86 -4.03 -25.87
CA PRO A 169 15.97 -3.73 -26.77
C PRO A 169 15.69 -4.51 -28.06
N SER A 170 15.52 -3.76 -29.14
CA SER A 170 15.41 -4.29 -30.48
C SER A 170 16.55 -5.29 -30.67
N THR A 171 16.23 -6.58 -30.71
CA THR A 171 17.15 -7.60 -31.19
C THR A 171 17.51 -7.22 -32.62
N SER A 172 18.71 -6.66 -32.77
CA SER A 172 19.40 -6.48 -34.05
C SER A 172 20.06 -7.79 -34.43
#